data_AF-X8GWL6-F1
#
_entry.id   AF-X8GWL6-F1
#
_cell.length_a   1.000
_cell.length_b   1.000
_cell.length_c   1.000
_cell.angle_alpha   90.00
_cell.angle_beta   90.00
_cell.angle_gamma   90.00
#
_symmetry.space_group_name_H-M   'P 1'
#
loop_
_entity.id
_entity.type
_entity.pdbx_description
1 polymer ?
#
loop_
_entity_poly.entity_id
_entity_poly.type
_entity_poly.pdbx_seq_one_letter_code
_entity_poly.pdbx_strand_id
1 'polypeptide(L)'
;MPVNLFGNINGTYQPPQMNLLGSAKVQNSNPVRYNETELGKNNPVVKVNISAEGFRALHGSKLPGSVDIKAEQEQIRYISEHQPTESYYNRMSREMSNALEQKRTENNGNLTIEDREDAILSSFQSIADEIVKGYESGARVRFVEAPDSEDGYRKLTKGDELEILQKEFDDLSEAKFGKKHQEEAEAIAKSLDALHKIMEENGKATTAKKYDPIKMPDDFLERLLRKSRMFIANL
;
A
#
# COMPACT_ATOMS: atom_id res chain seq x y z
N MET A 1 10.02 11.63 3.52
CA MET A 1 9.02 11.02 4.43
C MET A 1 8.00 10.27 3.61
N PRO A 2 7.63 9.04 3.99
CA PRO A 2 6.63 8.26 3.26
C PRO A 2 5.27 8.97 3.27
N VAL A 3 4.61 8.95 2.12
CA VAL A 3 3.27 9.46 1.84
C VAL A 3 2.30 8.29 2.01
N ASN A 4 1.20 8.54 2.70
CA ASN A 4 0.13 7.57 2.84
C ASN A 4 -0.67 7.52 1.54
N LEU A 5 -0.57 6.37 0.84
CA LEU A 5 -1.30 6.11 -0.39
C LEU A 5 -2.43 5.13 -0.10
N PHE A 6 -3.55 5.35 -0.78
CA PHE A 6 -4.71 4.46 -0.74
C PHE A 6 -5.07 4.02 -2.16
N GLY A 7 -5.61 2.82 -2.36
CA GLY A 7 -5.98 2.39 -3.70
C GLY A 7 -6.02 0.88 -3.90
N ASN A 8 -6.39 0.47 -5.11
CA ASN A 8 -6.41 -0.94 -5.49
C ASN A 8 -5.00 -1.46 -5.85
N ILE A 9 -4.65 -2.68 -5.45
CA ILE A 9 -3.34 -3.26 -5.74
C ILE A 9 -3.51 -4.17 -6.96
N ASN A 10 -2.91 -3.83 -8.12
CA ASN A 10 -2.78 -4.66 -9.34
C ASN A 10 -3.74 -5.86 -9.46
N GLY A 11 -5.03 -5.60 -9.69
CA GLY A 11 -6.00 -6.66 -9.99
C GLY A 11 -6.43 -7.56 -8.82
N THR A 12 -6.10 -7.23 -7.57
CA THR A 12 -6.66 -7.93 -6.39
C THR A 12 -8.10 -7.53 -6.07
N TYR A 13 -8.80 -6.87 -7.01
CA TYR A 13 -10.25 -6.90 -7.00
C TYR A 13 -10.70 -8.33 -7.32
N GLN A 14 -10.72 -9.18 -6.31
CA GLN A 14 -11.74 -10.20 -6.23
C GLN A 14 -12.98 -9.44 -5.76
N PRO A 15 -13.96 -9.13 -6.63
CA PRO A 15 -15.29 -8.85 -6.09
C PRO A 15 -15.56 -10.00 -5.14
N PRO A 16 -15.90 -9.77 -3.85
CA PRO A 16 -16.42 -10.86 -3.06
C PRO A 16 -17.49 -11.48 -3.93
N GLN A 17 -17.39 -12.79 -4.20
CA GLN A 17 -18.50 -13.50 -4.81
C GLN A 17 -19.62 -13.36 -3.79
N MET A 18 -20.38 -12.27 -3.89
CA MET A 18 -21.53 -12.03 -3.07
C MET A 18 -22.43 -13.19 -3.44
N ASN A 19 -22.51 -14.15 -2.54
CA ASN A 19 -23.54 -15.16 -2.62
C ASN A 19 -24.84 -14.47 -2.25
N LEU A 20 -25.32 -13.60 -3.15
CA LEU A 20 -26.57 -12.84 -3.03
C LEU A 20 -27.71 -13.81 -2.69
N LEU A 21 -27.64 -15.01 -3.28
CA LEU A 21 -28.57 -16.11 -3.02
C LEU A 21 -28.42 -16.70 -1.61
N GLY A 22 -27.20 -16.76 -1.07
CA GLY A 22 -26.89 -17.17 0.29
C GLY A 22 -27.33 -16.14 1.33
N SER A 23 -27.02 -14.86 1.12
CA SER A 23 -27.45 -13.76 1.98
C SER A 23 -28.99 -13.63 2.00
N ALA A 24 -29.65 -13.77 0.84
CA ALA A 24 -31.10 -13.81 0.75
C ALA A 24 -31.70 -15.07 1.42
N LYS A 25 -30.99 -16.21 1.42
CA LYS A 25 -31.41 -17.43 2.14
C LYS A 25 -31.30 -17.29 3.65
N VAL A 26 -30.27 -16.61 4.17
CA VAL A 26 -30.13 -16.31 5.60
C VAL A 26 -31.23 -15.33 6.07
N GLN A 27 -31.64 -14.40 5.21
CA GLN A 27 -32.78 -13.50 5.46
C GLN A 27 -34.16 -14.14 5.29
N ASN A 28 -34.25 -15.28 4.59
CA ASN A 28 -35.41 -16.17 4.64
C ASN A 28 -35.44 -16.94 5.97
N SER A 29 -35.35 -16.22 7.09
CA SER A 29 -35.88 -16.70 8.36
C SER A 29 -37.31 -17.13 8.10
N ASN A 30 -37.58 -18.45 8.16
CA ASN A 30 -38.91 -19.01 8.00
C ASN A 30 -39.88 -18.16 8.83
N PRO A 31 -40.76 -17.36 8.21
CA PRO A 31 -41.59 -16.45 8.96
C PRO A 31 -42.51 -17.29 9.83
N VAL A 32 -42.32 -17.17 11.14
CA VAL A 32 -43.20 -17.79 12.14
C VAL A 32 -44.59 -17.23 11.88
N ARG A 33 -45.56 -18.11 11.60
CA ARG A 33 -46.90 -17.66 11.27
C ARG A 33 -47.47 -16.94 12.50
N TYR A 34 -48.29 -15.91 12.31
CA TYR A 34 -48.82 -15.12 13.44
C TYR A 34 -49.51 -16.00 14.49
N ASN A 35 -50.23 -17.04 14.07
CA ASN A 35 -50.87 -18.04 14.93
C ASN A 35 -49.90 -18.95 15.72
N GLU A 36 -48.62 -18.96 15.37
CA GLU A 36 -47.55 -19.67 16.08
C GLU A 36 -46.87 -18.77 17.14
N THR A 37 -47.18 -17.47 17.16
CA THR A 37 -46.69 -16.53 18.18
C THR A 37 -47.60 -16.52 19.42
N GLU A 38 -47.05 -16.23 20.61
CA GLU A 38 -47.82 -16.11 21.86
C GLU A 38 -48.98 -15.10 21.76
N LEU A 39 -48.82 -14.05 20.93
CA LEU A 39 -49.83 -13.02 20.68
C LEU A 39 -50.95 -13.48 19.74
N GLY A 40 -50.69 -14.42 18.82
CA GLY A 40 -51.64 -14.84 17.80
C GLY A 40 -52.34 -16.17 18.06
N LYS A 41 -51.90 -16.96 19.05
CA LYS A 41 -52.51 -18.25 19.41
C LYS A 41 -54.02 -18.17 19.73
N ASN A 42 -54.47 -17.07 20.33
CA ASN A 42 -55.86 -16.89 20.79
C ASN A 42 -56.65 -15.85 19.99
N ASN A 43 -56.08 -15.29 18.91
CA ASN A 43 -56.73 -14.27 18.10
C ASN A 43 -57.45 -14.91 16.91
N PRO A 44 -58.71 -14.53 16.61
CA PRO A 44 -59.40 -15.01 15.41
C PRO A 44 -58.63 -14.57 14.16
N VAL A 45 -58.38 -15.51 13.25
CA VAL A 45 -57.62 -15.27 12.02
C VAL A 45 -58.44 -14.37 11.10
N VAL A 46 -58.13 -13.08 11.07
CA VAL A 46 -58.74 -12.12 10.14
C VAL A 46 -58.02 -12.23 8.80
N LYS A 47 -58.75 -12.65 7.75
CA LYS A 47 -58.22 -12.69 6.39
C LYS A 47 -58.18 -11.28 5.81
N VAL A 48 -57.04 -10.63 5.92
CA VAL A 48 -56.76 -9.36 5.25
C VAL A 48 -56.22 -9.62 3.84
N ASN A 49 -56.86 -9.02 2.84
CA ASN A 49 -56.36 -9.00 1.47
C ASN A 49 -55.64 -7.67 1.23
N ILE A 50 -54.37 -7.73 0.82
CA ILE A 50 -53.63 -6.56 0.38
C ILE A 50 -53.94 -6.34 -1.10
N SER A 51 -54.26 -5.10 -1.48
CA SER A 51 -54.48 -4.76 -2.89
C SER A 51 -53.19 -4.94 -3.70
N ALA A 52 -53.29 -5.13 -5.01
CA ALA A 52 -52.11 -5.26 -5.87
C ALA A 52 -51.19 -4.01 -5.81
N GLU A 53 -51.76 -2.84 -5.51
CA GLU A 53 -51.03 -1.59 -5.30
C GLU A 53 -50.35 -1.55 -3.93
N GLY A 54 -51.05 -1.99 -2.87
CA GLY A 54 -50.47 -2.11 -1.52
C GLY A 54 -49.34 -3.14 -1.46
N PHE A 55 -49.41 -4.21 -2.26
CA PHE A 55 -48.35 -5.21 -2.35
C PHE A 55 -47.11 -4.64 -3.06
N ARG A 56 -47.29 -3.82 -4.10
CA ARG A 56 -46.18 -3.08 -4.74
C ARG A 56 -45.58 -2.03 -3.81
N ALA A 57 -46.40 -1.33 -3.03
CA ALA A 57 -45.94 -0.39 -2.02
C ALA A 57 -45.14 -1.09 -0.91
N LEU A 58 -45.56 -2.28 -0.47
CA LEU A 58 -44.83 -3.10 0.50
C LEU A 58 -43.47 -3.59 -0.04
N HIS A 59 -43.44 -4.06 -1.30
CA HIS A 59 -42.20 -4.44 -1.97
C HIS A 59 -41.27 -3.25 -2.25
N GLY A 60 -41.83 -2.05 -2.44
CA GLY A 60 -41.08 -0.80 -2.62
C GLY A 60 -40.64 -0.16 -1.30
N SER A 61 -41.35 -0.41 -0.20
CA SER A 61 -40.96 0.02 1.14
C SER A 61 -39.82 -0.86 1.64
N LYS A 62 -38.62 -0.29 1.79
CA LYS A 62 -37.48 -0.99 2.38
C LYS A 62 -37.88 -1.53 3.75
N LEU A 63 -38.08 -2.85 3.85
CA LEU A 63 -38.41 -3.50 5.12
C LEU A 63 -37.25 -3.24 6.11
N PRO A 64 -37.53 -2.97 7.39
CA PRO A 64 -36.48 -2.87 8.41
C PRO A 64 -35.65 -4.17 8.40
N GLY A 65 -34.35 -4.07 8.08
CA GLY A 65 -33.45 -5.22 7.94
C GLY A 65 -33.25 -5.76 6.51
N SER A 66 -33.92 -5.20 5.49
CA SER A 66 -33.61 -5.48 4.08
C SER A 66 -32.29 -4.83 3.67
N VAL A 67 -31.40 -5.60 3.03
CA VAL A 67 -30.10 -5.12 2.56
C VAL A 67 -30.28 -4.52 1.18
N ASP A 68 -29.91 -3.24 1.02
CA ASP A 68 -29.85 -2.60 -0.27
C ASP A 68 -28.57 -3.05 -0.99
N ILE A 69 -28.71 -4.05 -1.86
CA ILE A 69 -27.59 -4.66 -2.60
C ILE A 69 -26.75 -3.60 -3.33
N LYS A 70 -27.38 -2.53 -3.84
CA LYS A 70 -26.63 -1.47 -4.54
C LYS A 70 -25.78 -0.65 -3.57
N ALA A 71 -26.35 -0.29 -2.43
CA ALA A 71 -25.61 0.43 -1.38
C ALA A 71 -24.47 -0.43 -0.81
N GLU A 72 -24.68 -1.73 -0.64
CA GLU A 72 -23.65 -2.67 -0.19
C GLU A 72 -22.53 -2.82 -1.24
N GLN A 73 -22.87 -2.94 -2.52
CA GLN A 73 -21.89 -2.97 -3.61
C GLN A 73 -21.07 -1.68 -3.69
N GLU A 74 -21.70 -0.53 -3.52
CA GLU A 74 -21.04 0.77 -3.52
C GLU A 74 -20.10 0.92 -2.31
N GLN A 75 -20.53 0.48 -1.13
CA GLN A 75 -19.70 0.47 0.07
C GLN A 75 -18.49 -0.46 -0.07
N ILE A 76 -18.67 -1.67 -0.61
CA ILE A 76 -17.56 -2.61 -0.86
C ILE A 76 -16.57 -2.01 -1.85
N ARG A 77 -17.08 -1.40 -2.93
CA ARG A 77 -16.24 -0.73 -3.93
C ARG A 77 -15.45 0.42 -3.30
N TYR A 78 -16.10 1.25 -2.50
CA TYR A 78 -15.46 2.34 -1.78
C TYR A 78 -14.34 1.85 -0.85
N ILE A 79 -14.61 0.83 -0.02
CA ILE A 79 -13.62 0.24 0.89
C ILE A 79 -12.44 -0.33 0.11
N SER A 80 -12.69 -1.00 -1.02
CA SER A 80 -11.65 -1.55 -1.88
C SER A 80 -10.79 -0.47 -2.54
N GLU A 81 -11.39 0.65 -2.92
CA GLU A 81 -10.70 1.77 -3.57
C GLU A 81 -9.87 2.59 -2.55
N HIS A 82 -10.21 2.54 -1.25
CA HIS A 82 -9.55 3.32 -0.20
C HIS A 82 -8.77 2.45 0.79
N GLN A 83 -8.26 1.29 0.35
CA GLN A 83 -7.38 0.48 1.20
C GLN A 83 -6.01 1.14 1.35
N PRO A 84 -5.42 1.15 2.56
CA PRO A 84 -4.04 1.60 2.73
C PRO A 84 -3.08 0.77 1.88
N THR A 85 -2.14 1.45 1.23
CA THR A 85 -1.10 0.83 0.40
C THR A 85 0.29 1.18 0.91
N GLU A 86 1.25 0.30 0.64
CA GLU A 86 2.66 0.54 0.95
C GLU A 86 3.16 1.78 0.20
N SER A 87 3.84 2.71 0.90
CA SER A 87 4.51 3.85 0.26
C SER A 87 5.62 3.37 -0.67
N TYR A 88 5.93 4.15 -1.71
CA TYR A 88 7.03 3.82 -2.61
C TYR A 88 8.38 3.87 -1.90
N TYR A 89 8.56 4.77 -0.94
CA TYR A 89 9.74 4.80 -0.08
C TYR A 89 10.00 3.43 0.57
N ASN A 90 8.97 2.85 1.20
CA ASN A 90 9.10 1.56 1.88
C ASN A 90 9.30 0.41 0.88
N ARG A 91 8.52 0.41 -0.20
CA ARG A 91 8.63 -0.60 -1.26
C ARG A 91 10.02 -0.60 -1.90
N MET A 92 10.52 0.57 -2.32
CA MET A 92 11.86 0.72 -2.89
C MET A 92 12.95 0.35 -1.88
N SER A 93 12.81 0.73 -0.61
CA SER A 93 13.80 0.34 0.41
C SER A 93 13.83 -1.18 0.60
N ARG A 94 12.68 -1.87 0.55
CA ARG A 94 12.59 -3.33 0.66
C ARG A 94 13.16 -4.03 -0.57
N GLU A 95 12.76 -3.60 -1.77
CA GLU A 95 13.25 -4.15 -3.04
C GLU A 95 14.78 -3.95 -3.18
N MET A 96 15.29 -2.77 -2.83
CA MET A 96 16.72 -2.49 -2.81
C MET A 96 17.48 -3.39 -1.84
N SER A 97 17.00 -3.57 -0.61
CA SER A 97 17.65 -4.45 0.37
C SER A 97 17.71 -5.90 -0.14
N ASN A 98 16.61 -6.41 -0.69
CA ASN A 98 16.56 -7.76 -1.23
C ASN A 98 17.55 -7.94 -2.40
N ALA A 99 17.59 -6.98 -3.32
CA ALA A 99 18.51 -7.02 -4.46
C ALA A 99 19.98 -7.00 -4.01
N LEU A 100 20.31 -6.19 -3.01
CA LEU A 100 21.66 -6.13 -2.45
C LEU A 100 22.04 -7.38 -1.67
N GLU A 101 21.12 -8.01 -0.93
CA GLU A 101 21.39 -9.28 -0.26
C GLU A 101 21.65 -10.41 -1.24
N GLN A 102 20.88 -10.46 -2.33
CA GLN A 102 21.10 -11.41 -3.40
C GLN A 102 22.49 -11.21 -4.04
N LYS A 103 22.81 -9.98 -4.46
CA LYS A 103 24.13 -9.62 -5.01
C LYS A 103 25.27 -9.93 -4.04
N ARG A 104 25.06 -9.70 -2.74
CA ARG A 104 26.05 -10.00 -1.70
C ARG A 104 26.34 -11.49 -1.62
N THR A 105 25.31 -12.32 -1.76
CA THR A 105 25.44 -13.78 -1.78
C THR A 105 26.18 -14.27 -3.02
N GLU A 106 25.93 -13.65 -4.16
CA GLU A 106 26.60 -13.96 -5.44
C GLU A 106 28.08 -13.50 -5.46
N ASN A 107 28.39 -12.36 -4.85
CA ASN A 107 29.70 -11.71 -4.90
C ASN A 107 30.57 -11.93 -3.63
N ASN A 108 30.35 -13.02 -2.89
CA ASN A 108 31.12 -13.35 -1.68
C ASN A 108 31.21 -12.20 -0.64
N GLY A 109 30.15 -11.40 -0.51
CA GLY A 109 30.09 -10.30 0.45
C GLY A 109 30.38 -8.91 -0.15
N ASN A 110 30.96 -8.84 -1.35
CA ASN A 110 31.41 -7.57 -1.94
C ASN A 110 30.28 -6.89 -2.72
N LEU A 111 29.95 -5.66 -2.32
CA LEU A 111 28.94 -4.82 -2.97
C LEU A 111 29.58 -3.51 -3.45
N THR A 112 29.50 -3.26 -4.75
CA THR A 112 30.00 -2.04 -5.35
C THR A 112 29.02 -0.87 -5.15
N ILE A 113 29.44 0.35 -5.52
CA ILE A 113 28.56 1.51 -5.55
C ILE A 113 27.54 1.37 -6.69
N GLU A 114 27.97 0.81 -7.83
CA GLU A 114 27.12 0.54 -9.00
C GLU A 114 26.01 -0.46 -8.65
N ASP A 115 26.30 -1.52 -7.89
CA ASP A 115 25.26 -2.46 -7.44
C ASP A 115 24.16 -1.76 -6.61
N ARG A 116 24.51 -0.72 -5.85
CA ARG A 116 23.54 0.07 -5.06
C ARG A 116 22.74 1.03 -5.94
N GLU A 117 23.40 1.66 -6.90
CA GLU A 117 22.78 2.53 -7.91
C GLU A 117 21.74 1.74 -8.71
N ASP A 118 22.12 0.56 -9.21
CA ASP A 118 21.25 -0.30 -10.00
C ASP A 118 20.08 -0.85 -9.18
N ALA A 119 20.32 -1.26 -7.92
CA ALA A 119 19.28 -1.80 -7.05
C ALA A 119 18.15 -0.78 -6.77
N ILE A 120 18.50 0.49 -6.53
CA ILE A 120 17.48 1.51 -6.25
C ILE A 120 16.82 2.02 -7.55
N LEU A 121 17.58 2.21 -8.63
CA LEU A 121 17.04 2.70 -9.90
C LEU A 121 16.12 1.68 -10.57
N SER A 122 16.47 0.39 -10.54
CA SER A 122 15.64 -0.66 -11.12
C SER A 122 14.27 -0.77 -10.43
N SER A 123 14.24 -0.66 -9.09
CA SER A 123 12.99 -0.59 -8.32
C SER A 123 12.15 0.63 -8.70
N PHE A 124 12.77 1.81 -8.75
CA PHE A 124 12.10 3.04 -9.17
C PHE A 124 11.51 2.94 -10.59
N GLN A 125 12.29 2.47 -11.55
CA GLN A 125 11.85 2.32 -12.95
C GLN A 125 10.71 1.31 -13.07
N SER A 126 10.82 0.16 -12.39
CA SER A 126 9.79 -0.87 -12.35
C SER A 126 8.46 -0.33 -11.81
N ILE A 127 8.50 0.44 -10.73
CA ILE A 127 7.31 1.06 -10.14
C ILE A 127 6.71 2.12 -11.07
N ALA A 128 7.54 2.95 -11.69
CA ALA A 128 7.08 3.96 -12.65
C ALA A 128 6.39 3.33 -13.87
N ASP A 129 6.96 2.25 -14.44
CA ASP A 129 6.34 1.49 -15.52
C ASP A 129 5.00 0.86 -15.08
N GLU A 130 4.92 0.35 -13.85
CA GLU A 130 3.68 -0.20 -13.27
C GLU A 130 2.59 0.88 -13.16
N ILE A 131 2.96 2.10 -12.73
CA ILE A 131 2.04 3.24 -12.66
C ILE A 131 1.50 3.57 -14.05
N VAL A 132 2.39 3.74 -15.03
CA VAL A 132 2.01 4.10 -16.41
C VAL A 132 1.06 3.04 -17.00
N LYS A 133 1.46 1.77 -16.98
CA LYS A 133 0.63 0.65 -17.50
C LYS A 133 -0.70 0.54 -16.76
N GLY A 134 -0.71 0.79 -15.46
CA GLY A 134 -1.91 0.76 -14.63
C GLY A 134 -2.93 1.84 -15.01
N TYR A 135 -2.47 3.06 -15.29
CA TYR A 135 -3.34 4.14 -15.76
C TYR A 135 -3.78 3.95 -17.22
N GLU A 136 -2.89 3.48 -18.10
CA GLU A 136 -3.21 3.19 -19.51
C GLU A 136 -4.26 2.08 -19.65
N SER A 137 -4.19 1.06 -18.80
CA SER A 137 -5.20 -0.02 -18.74
C SER A 137 -6.50 0.38 -18.04
N GLY A 138 -6.54 1.55 -17.39
CA GLY A 138 -7.68 2.00 -16.57
C GLY A 138 -7.88 1.20 -15.28
N ALA A 139 -6.99 0.26 -14.96
CA ALA A 139 -7.10 -0.61 -13.80
C ALA A 139 -6.57 0.04 -12.52
N ARG A 140 -5.82 1.14 -12.61
CA ARG A 140 -5.18 1.80 -11.46
C ARG A 140 -6.05 2.91 -10.90
N VAL A 141 -6.37 2.80 -9.61
CA VAL A 141 -7.09 3.82 -8.85
C VAL A 141 -6.35 4.06 -7.54
N ARG A 142 -5.88 5.29 -7.34
CA ARG A 142 -5.08 5.71 -6.19
C ARG A 142 -5.59 7.01 -5.61
N PHE A 143 -5.41 7.18 -4.30
CA PHE A 143 -5.87 8.32 -3.52
C PHE A 143 -4.82 8.73 -2.49
N VAL A 144 -4.91 9.98 -2.05
CA VAL A 144 -4.21 10.54 -0.90
C VAL A 144 -5.21 11.18 0.05
N GLU A 145 -4.88 11.25 1.33
CA GLU A 145 -5.68 12.01 2.29
C GLU A 145 -5.70 13.49 1.89
N ALA A 146 -6.90 14.04 1.81
CA ALA A 146 -7.18 15.44 1.53
C ALA A 146 -8.29 15.91 2.48
N PRO A 147 -7.94 16.55 3.61
CA PRO A 147 -8.89 16.95 4.63
C PRO A 147 -10.00 17.89 4.13
N ASP A 148 -9.72 18.61 3.04
CA ASP A 148 -10.64 19.56 2.42
C ASP A 148 -11.63 18.89 1.42
N SER A 149 -11.50 17.58 1.17
CA SER A 149 -12.41 16.81 0.33
C SER A 149 -13.63 16.32 1.11
N GLU A 150 -14.77 16.16 0.43
CA GLU A 150 -16.05 15.73 1.02
C GLU A 150 -15.97 14.35 1.70
N ASP A 151 -15.13 13.48 1.18
CA ASP A 151 -14.84 12.13 1.65
C ASP A 151 -13.48 11.99 2.36
N GLY A 152 -12.73 13.10 2.49
CA GLY A 152 -11.38 13.11 3.08
C GLY A 152 -10.27 12.54 2.19
N TYR A 153 -10.58 12.17 0.94
CA TYR A 153 -9.61 11.59 0.01
C TYR A 153 -9.63 12.31 -1.35
N ARG A 154 -8.46 12.47 -1.95
CA ARG A 154 -8.32 13.00 -3.31
C ARG A 154 -7.77 11.93 -4.23
N LYS A 155 -8.50 11.64 -5.29
CA LYS A 155 -8.03 10.74 -6.36
C LYS A 155 -6.79 11.32 -7.05
N LEU A 156 -5.78 10.50 -7.23
CA LEU A 156 -4.54 10.86 -7.91
C LEU A 156 -4.66 10.72 -9.43
N THR A 157 -4.05 11.66 -10.14
CA THR A 157 -3.76 11.53 -11.57
C THR A 157 -2.46 10.74 -11.79
N LYS A 158 -2.21 10.29 -13.03
CA LYS A 158 -0.92 9.68 -13.41
C LYS A 158 0.26 10.59 -13.04
N GLY A 159 0.13 11.89 -13.32
CA GLY A 159 1.16 12.88 -13.02
C GLY A 159 1.40 13.00 -11.52
N ASP A 160 0.33 13.15 -10.74
CA ASP A 160 0.42 13.29 -9.29
C ASP A 160 1.10 12.07 -8.63
N GLU A 161 0.76 10.86 -9.08
CA GLU A 161 1.35 9.64 -8.51
C GLU A 161 2.84 9.49 -8.88
N LEU A 162 3.22 9.88 -10.10
CA LEU A 162 4.63 9.92 -10.52
C LEU A 162 5.42 11.00 -9.77
N GLU A 163 4.81 12.14 -9.46
CA GLU A 163 5.42 13.17 -8.62
C GLU A 163 5.65 12.67 -7.18
N ILE A 164 4.70 11.91 -6.62
CA ILE A 164 4.87 11.27 -5.31
C ILE A 164 6.01 10.25 -5.36
N LEU A 165 6.06 9.40 -6.40
CA LEU A 165 7.16 8.46 -6.59
C LEU A 165 8.51 9.18 -6.66
N GLN A 166 8.62 10.25 -7.46
CA GLN A 166 9.84 11.04 -7.56
C GLN A 166 10.26 11.64 -6.23
N LYS A 167 9.31 12.24 -5.50
CA LYS A 167 9.59 12.83 -4.19
C LYS A 167 10.09 11.80 -3.19
N GLU A 168 9.45 10.64 -3.12
CA GLU A 168 9.87 9.56 -2.22
C GLU A 168 11.20 8.93 -2.63
N PHE A 169 11.51 8.90 -3.93
CA PHE A 169 12.82 8.49 -4.43
C PHE A 169 13.92 9.48 -4.04
N ASP A 170 13.66 10.79 -4.17
CA ASP A 170 14.57 11.85 -3.75
C ASP A 170 14.86 11.74 -2.25
N ASP A 171 13.81 11.57 -1.43
CA ASP A 171 13.92 11.38 0.02
C ASP A 171 14.71 10.12 0.39
N LEU A 172 14.47 8.99 -0.28
CA LEU A 172 15.17 7.73 -0.04
C LEU A 172 16.65 7.83 -0.44
N SER A 173 16.92 8.47 -1.57
CA SER A 173 18.27 8.67 -2.09
C SER A 173 19.09 9.57 -1.17
N GLU A 174 18.50 10.68 -0.69
CA GLU A 174 19.13 11.55 0.30
C GLU A 174 19.36 10.81 1.62
N ALA A 175 18.40 10.01 2.09
CA ALA A 175 18.53 9.25 3.33
C ALA A 175 19.63 8.18 3.28
N LYS A 176 19.86 7.54 2.12
CA LYS A 176 20.86 6.46 1.98
C LYS A 176 22.23 6.93 1.49
N PHE A 177 22.28 8.01 0.72
CA PHE A 177 23.50 8.44 0.02
C PHE A 177 23.89 9.89 0.31
N GLY A 178 23.02 10.65 0.98
CA GLY A 178 23.27 12.04 1.34
C GLY A 178 24.39 12.21 2.37
N LYS A 179 24.83 13.45 2.55
CA LYS A 179 25.99 13.79 3.38
C LYS A 179 25.83 13.35 4.83
N LYS A 180 24.63 13.47 5.39
CA LYS A 180 24.35 13.04 6.77
C LYS A 180 24.63 11.56 6.99
N HIS A 181 24.21 10.70 6.06
CA HIS A 181 24.47 9.27 6.15
C HIS A 181 25.97 8.96 6.04
N GLN A 182 26.71 9.71 5.20
CA GLN A 182 28.15 9.56 5.09
C GLN A 182 28.86 9.96 6.39
N GLU A 183 28.48 11.09 7.00
CA GLU A 183 28.99 11.55 8.29
C GLU A 183 28.69 10.55 9.41
N GLU A 184 27.47 9.98 9.45
CA GLU A 184 27.09 8.94 10.40
C GLU A 184 27.91 7.66 10.20
N ALA A 185 28.10 7.22 8.95
CA ALA A 185 28.93 6.05 8.65
C ALA A 185 30.40 6.26 9.07
N GLU A 186 30.95 7.45 8.85
CA GLU A 186 32.29 7.81 9.32
C GLU A 186 32.39 7.87 10.85
N ALA A 187 31.37 8.40 11.54
CA ALA A 187 31.32 8.44 13.00
C ALA A 187 31.26 7.03 13.59
N ILE A 188 30.44 6.15 12.99
CA ILE A 188 30.37 4.73 13.36
C ILE A 188 31.73 4.05 13.16
N ALA A 189 32.38 4.26 12.01
CA ALA A 189 33.71 3.72 11.74
C ALA A 189 34.75 4.15 12.79
N LYS A 190 34.81 5.45 13.11
CA LYS A 190 35.69 5.99 14.17
C LYS A 190 35.41 5.36 15.54
N SER A 191 34.12 5.17 15.87
CA SER A 191 33.72 4.55 17.14
C SER A 191 34.12 3.07 17.21
N LEU A 192 33.98 2.32 16.12
CA LEU A 192 34.37 0.92 16.03
C LEU A 192 35.89 0.75 16.08
N ASP A 193 36.65 1.65 15.45
CA ASP A 193 38.10 1.66 15.53
C ASP A 193 38.60 1.98 16.95
N ALA A 194 37.95 2.91 17.65
CA ALA A 194 38.25 3.18 19.05
C ALA A 194 37.95 1.96 19.94
N LEU A 195 36.83 1.28 19.72
CA LEU A 195 36.49 0.03 20.42
C LEU A 195 37.50 -1.08 20.13
N HIS A 196 37.96 -1.23 18.88
CA HIS A 196 39.00 -2.18 18.53
C HIS A 196 40.29 -1.91 19.31
N LYS A 197 40.75 -0.65 19.36
CA LYS A 197 41.95 -0.28 20.14
C LYS A 197 41.82 -0.63 21.62
N ILE A 198 40.68 -0.29 22.23
CA ILE A 198 40.43 -0.61 23.64
C ILE A 198 40.42 -2.14 23.89
N MET A 199 39.85 -2.92 22.96
CA MET A 199 39.84 -4.38 23.09
C MET A 199 41.24 -4.98 22.95
N GLU A 200 42.05 -4.49 22.02
CA GLU A 200 43.45 -4.88 21.84
C GLU A 200 44.30 -4.53 23.08
N GLU A 201 44.14 -3.33 23.62
CA GLU A 201 44.81 -2.89 24.86
C GLU A 201 44.44 -3.75 26.08
N ASN A 202 43.21 -4.27 26.12
CA ASN A 202 42.75 -5.18 27.18
C ASN A 202 43.07 -6.67 26.92
N GLY A 203 43.87 -6.98 25.90
CA GLY A 203 44.29 -8.35 25.58
C GLY A 203 43.17 -9.28 25.11
N LYS A 204 42.02 -8.72 24.69
CA LYS A 204 40.90 -9.49 24.13
C LYS A 204 41.08 -9.59 22.61
N ALA A 205 41.00 -10.80 22.07
CA ALA A 205 41.03 -11.02 20.63
C ALA A 205 39.81 -10.35 19.98
N THR A 206 40.07 -9.47 19.03
CA THR A 206 39.05 -8.78 18.22
C THR A 206 38.53 -9.72 17.14
N THR A 207 37.32 -10.26 17.33
CA THR A 207 36.62 -11.11 16.34
C THR A 207 35.74 -10.28 15.37
N ALA A 208 35.56 -8.99 15.66
CA ALA A 208 34.78 -8.09 14.81
C ALA A 208 35.60 -7.66 13.58
N LYS A 209 34.98 -7.71 12.40
CA LYS A 209 35.60 -7.23 11.15
C LYS A 209 35.71 -5.70 11.21
N LYS A 210 36.82 -5.14 10.69
CA LYS A 210 36.94 -3.70 10.46
C LYS A 210 35.80 -3.21 9.56
N TYR A 211 35.19 -2.11 9.95
CA TYR A 211 34.14 -1.46 9.19
C TYR A 211 34.75 -0.28 8.44
N ASP A 212 34.95 -0.46 7.14
CA ASP A 212 35.38 0.62 6.25
C ASP A 212 34.13 1.18 5.54
N PRO A 213 33.71 2.41 5.86
CA PRO A 213 32.56 3.02 5.20
C PRO A 213 32.91 3.27 3.74
N ILE A 214 31.96 2.95 2.86
CA ILE A 214 32.13 3.13 1.42
C ILE A 214 32.00 4.62 1.13
N LYS A 215 33.09 5.23 0.66
CA LYS A 215 33.09 6.62 0.22
C LYS A 215 32.34 6.73 -1.10
N MET A 216 31.22 7.44 -1.05
CA MET A 216 30.45 7.76 -2.25
C MET A 216 31.10 8.96 -2.97
N PRO A 217 31.15 8.97 -4.30
CA PRO A 217 31.52 10.15 -5.07
C PRO A 217 30.60 11.34 -4.74
N ASP A 218 31.16 12.55 -4.69
CA ASP A 218 30.41 13.77 -4.38
C ASP A 218 29.27 14.05 -5.38
N ASP A 219 29.44 13.61 -6.64
CA ASP A 219 28.47 13.76 -7.73
C ASP A 219 27.44 12.62 -7.81
N PHE A 220 27.58 11.58 -6.98
CA PHE A 220 26.79 10.36 -7.09
C PHE A 220 25.28 10.63 -6.93
N LEU A 221 24.92 11.32 -5.85
CA LEU A 221 23.52 11.61 -5.54
C LEU A 221 22.91 12.50 -6.63
N GLU A 222 23.60 13.56 -7.05
CA GLU A 222 23.10 14.45 -8.09
C GLU A 222 22.88 13.69 -9.42
N ARG A 223 23.82 12.82 -9.79
CA ARG A 223 23.70 11.96 -10.97
C ARG A 223 22.51 11.00 -10.86
N LEU A 224 22.31 10.39 -9.70
CA LEU A 224 21.21 9.47 -9.41
C LEU A 224 19.85 10.16 -9.56
N LEU A 225 19.68 11.32 -8.92
CA LEU A 225 18.46 12.12 -8.99
C LEU A 225 18.19 12.63 -10.41
N ARG A 226 19.23 13.00 -11.16
CA ARG A 226 19.09 13.39 -12.57
C ARG A 226 18.58 12.22 -13.43
N LYS A 227 19.13 11.01 -13.23
CA LYS A 227 18.70 9.81 -13.97
C LYS A 227 17.23 9.48 -13.72
N SER A 228 16.76 9.53 -12.48
CA SER A 228 15.36 9.25 -12.15
C SER A 228 14.40 10.27 -12.76
N ARG A 229 14.73 11.56 -12.68
CA ARG A 229 13.93 12.65 -13.29
C ARG A 229 13.86 12.54 -14.81
N MET A 230 15.00 12.24 -15.45
CA MET A 230 15.03 12.00 -16.90
C MET A 230 14.18 10.80 -17.31
N PHE A 231 14.14 9.76 -16.48
CA PHE A 231 13.29 8.60 -16.74
C PHE A 231 11.81 8.97 -16.72
N ILE A 232 11.33 9.64 -15.66
CA ILE A 232 9.93 10.10 -15.59
C ILE A 232 9.57 11.04 -16.73
N ALA A 233 10.47 11.95 -17.12
CA ALA A 233 10.23 12.88 -18.22
C ALA A 233 10.02 12.18 -19.59
N ASN A 234 10.39 10.90 -19.71
CA ASN A 234 10.24 10.10 -20.93
C ASN A 234 9.00 9.16 -20.91
N LEU A 235 8.14 9.24 -19.88
CA LEU A 235 6.91 8.43 -19.69
C LEU A 235 5.60 9.21 -19.96
#